data_AF-K5X3C7-F1
#
_entry.id   AF-K5X3C7-F1
#
_cell.length_a   1.000
_cell.length_b   1.000
_cell.length_c   1.000
_cell.angle_alpha   90.00
_cell.angle_beta   90.00
_cell.angle_gamma   90.00
#
_symmetry.space_group_name_H-M   'P 1'
#
loop_
_entity.id
_entity.type
_entity.pdbx_description
1 polymer ?
#
loop_
_entity_poly.entity_id
_entity_poly.type
_entity_poly.pdbx_seq_one_letter_code
_entity_poly.pdbx_strand_id
1 'polypeptide(L)' 'PISSCVENTKIEGVNYLKSQAPVLALPDDQYPEWLWTVSQPKVYDDEGPGSKSERAKRIRENKQKIKDKNFMSTQ' A
#
# COMPACT_ATOMS: atom_id res chain seq x y z
N PRO A 1 -11.85 16.65 3.97
CA PRO A 1 -12.59 15.36 3.90
C PRO A 1 -11.58 14.23 4.15
N ILE A 2 -12.00 13.11 4.73
CA ILE A 2 -11.11 11.98 5.03
C ILE A 2 -10.65 11.32 3.74
N SER A 3 -11.55 11.22 2.76
CA SER A 3 -11.22 10.85 1.38
C SER A 3 -11.12 12.06 0.44
N SER A 4 -10.42 11.86 -0.68
CA SER A 4 -10.38 12.84 -1.78
C SER A 4 -11.53 12.67 -2.79
N CYS A 5 -12.25 11.54 -2.74
CA CYS A 5 -13.34 11.22 -3.65
C CYS A 5 -14.67 11.39 -2.93
N VAL A 6 -15.50 12.33 -3.38
CA VAL A 6 -16.82 12.54 -2.79
C VAL A 6 -17.76 11.37 -3.07
N GLU A 7 -18.78 11.20 -2.25
CA GLU A 7 -19.83 10.20 -2.46
C GLU A 7 -20.45 10.32 -3.87
N ASN A 8 -20.88 9.19 -4.42
CA ASN A 8 -21.46 9.08 -5.77
C ASN A 8 -20.52 9.45 -6.93
N THR A 9 -19.22 9.63 -6.67
CA THR A 9 -18.24 9.78 -7.75
C THR A 9 -18.11 8.47 -8.51
N LYS A 10 -18.24 8.51 -9.85
CA LYS A 10 -18.08 7.35 -10.71
C LYS A 10 -16.60 6.94 -10.78
N ILE A 11 -16.29 5.69 -10.42
CA ILE A 11 -14.93 5.14 -10.47
C ILE A 11 -14.74 4.46 -11.83
N GLU A 12 -14.08 5.17 -12.76
CA GLU A 12 -13.84 4.67 -14.11
C GLU A 12 -12.71 3.63 -14.14
N GLY A 13 -12.83 2.63 -15.03
CA GLY A 13 -11.80 1.59 -15.21
C GLY A 13 -11.87 0.40 -14.24
N VAL A 14 -12.76 0.43 -13.23
CA VAL A 14 -12.99 -0.73 -12.33
C VAL A 14 -13.87 -1.80 -12.98
N ASN A 15 -14.83 -1.38 -13.80
CA ASN A 15 -15.72 -2.29 -14.50
C ASN A 15 -14.98 -2.96 -15.66
N TYR A 16 -14.79 -4.27 -15.54
CA TYR A 16 -14.17 -5.10 -16.58
C TYR A 16 -15.19 -5.93 -17.37
N LEU A 17 -16.42 -6.09 -16.85
CA LEU A 17 -17.51 -6.75 -17.58
C LEU A 17 -18.38 -5.74 -18.32
N LYS A 18 -18.86 -6.12 -19.51
CA LYS A 18 -19.63 -5.24 -20.41
C LYS A 18 -21.03 -4.85 -19.90
N SER A 19 -21.58 -5.61 -18.95
CA SER A 19 -22.95 -5.41 -18.43
C SER A 19 -22.98 -5.10 -16.93
N GLN A 20 -21.85 -4.64 -16.36
CA GLN A 20 -21.80 -4.19 -14.98
C GLN A 20 -22.35 -2.76 -14.85
N ALA A 21 -23.13 -2.52 -13.79
CA ALA A 21 -23.55 -1.18 -13.40
C ALA A 21 -22.33 -0.30 -13.08
N PRO A 22 -22.41 1.03 -13.26
CA PRO A 22 -21.31 1.93 -12.90
C PRO A 22 -21.00 1.81 -11.39
N VAL A 23 -19.72 1.59 -11.06
CA VAL A 23 -19.26 1.59 -9.68
C VAL A 23 -19.18 3.03 -9.20
N LEU A 24 -19.97 3.35 -8.19
CA LEU A 24 -20.00 4.66 -7.53
C LEU A 24 -19.26 4.57 -6.20
N ALA A 25 -18.54 5.63 -5.85
CA ALA A 25 -17.94 5.78 -4.53
C ALA A 25 -19.03 5.87 -3.47
N LEU A 26 -18.90 5.05 -2.43
CA LEU A 26 -19.76 5.11 -1.25
C LEU A 26 -19.33 6.27 -0.34
N PRO A 27 -20.15 6.67 0.64
CA PRO A 27 -19.73 7.56 1.71
C PRO A 27 -18.55 6.98 2.51
N ASP A 28 -17.70 7.85 3.06
CA ASP A 28 -16.50 7.47 3.83
C ASP A 28 -16.82 6.50 5.00
N ASP A 29 -17.99 6.64 5.62
CA ASP A 29 -18.44 5.83 6.76
C ASP A 29 -18.84 4.39 6.38
N GLN A 30 -19.11 4.13 5.11
CA GLN A 30 -19.44 2.78 4.62
C GLN A 30 -18.18 1.96 4.29
N TYR A 31 -17.01 2.59 4.27
CA TYR A 31 -15.76 1.88 4.06
C TYR A 31 -15.18 1.37 5.38
N PRO A 32 -14.58 0.17 5.40
CA PRO A 32 -13.91 -0.34 6.58
C PRO A 32 -12.78 0.58 7.07
N GLU A 33 -12.63 0.72 8.38
CA GLU A 33 -11.63 1.61 9.00
C GLU A 33 -10.19 1.33 8.55
N TRP A 34 -9.86 0.07 8.24
CA TRP A 34 -8.52 -0.30 7.80
C TRP A 34 -8.08 0.44 6.54
N LEU A 35 -9.01 0.87 5.67
CA LEU A 35 -8.71 1.58 4.42
C LEU A 35 -7.92 2.87 4.68
N TRP A 36 -8.29 3.59 5.74
CA TRP A 36 -7.70 4.87 6.10
C TRP A 36 -6.31 4.74 6.73
N THR A 37 -5.98 3.55 7.23
CA THR A 37 -4.67 3.24 7.80
C THR A 37 -3.65 2.78 6.76
N VAL A 38 -4.07 2.44 5.54
CA VAL A 38 -3.18 1.87 4.50
C VAL A 38 -2.04 2.81 4.10
N SER A 39 -2.29 4.12 4.07
CA SER A 39 -1.27 5.10 3.68
C SER A 39 -0.27 5.40 4.79
N GLN A 40 -0.52 4.94 6.02
CA GLN A 40 0.37 5.18 7.15
C GLN A 40 1.63 4.30 7.02
N PRO A 41 2.80 4.78 7.47
CA PRO A 41 4.01 3.98 7.45
C PRO A 41 3.83 2.74 8.32
N LYS A 42 4.24 1.59 7.80
CA LYS A 42 4.24 0.33 8.57
C LYS A 42 5.27 0.44 9.69
N VAL A 43 4.80 0.62 10.91
CA VAL A 43 5.60 0.53 12.14
C VAL A 43 5.59 -0.92 12.61
N TYR A 44 6.75 -1.43 13.01
CA TYR A 44 6.88 -2.78 13.57
C TYR A 44 7.36 -2.61 15.01
N ASP A 45 6.45 -2.70 15.98
CA ASP A 45 6.76 -2.52 17.41
C ASP A 45 7.34 -3.78 18.08
N ASP A 46 7.45 -4.87 17.31
CA ASP A 46 7.93 -6.16 17.79
C ASP A 46 9.46 -6.20 17.72
N GLU A 47 10.14 -6.06 18.85
CA GLU A 47 11.60 -6.20 18.96
C GLU A 47 11.95 -7.56 19.57
N GLY A 48 12.44 -8.48 18.73
CA GLY A 48 12.86 -9.81 19.16
C GLY A 48 13.49 -10.63 18.04
N PRO A 49 14.24 -11.70 18.36
CA PRO A 49 14.84 -12.57 17.36
C PRO A 49 13.76 -13.26 16.52
N GLY A 50 13.78 -13.02 15.21
CA GLY A 50 12.76 -13.54 14.29
C GLY A 50 11.49 -12.68 14.16
N SER A 51 11.46 -11.52 14.80
CA SER A 51 10.38 -10.53 14.67
C SER A 51 10.22 -10.01 13.23
N LYS A 52 9.06 -9.42 12.95
CA LYS A 52 8.76 -8.79 11.66
C LYS A 52 9.68 -7.59 11.39
N SER A 53 10.07 -6.85 12.43
CA SER A 53 10.98 -5.71 12.34
C SER A 53 12.37 -6.13 11.87
N GLU A 54 12.92 -7.20 12.43
CA GLU A 54 14.23 -7.74 12.07
C GLU A 54 14.24 -8.27 10.63
N ARG A 55 13.20 -9.00 10.23
CA ARG A 55 13.03 -9.44 8.84
C ARG A 55 12.97 -8.26 7.87
N ALA A 56 12.18 -7.23 8.19
CA ALA A 56 12.07 -6.04 7.34
C ALA A 56 13.42 -5.30 7.22
N LYS A 57 14.17 -5.20 8.32
CA LYS A 57 15.53 -4.63 8.33
C LYS A 57 16.49 -5.41 7.45
N ARG A 58 16.55 -6.75 7.59
CA ARG A 58 17.39 -7.63 6.75
C ARG A 58 17.06 -7.49 5.26
N ILE A 59 15.77 -7.44 4.91
CA ILE A 59 15.34 -7.25 3.51
C ILE A 59 15.83 -5.91 2.96
N ARG A 60 15.70 -4.83 3.75
CA ARG A 60 16.17 -3.50 3.36
C ARG A 60 17.69 -3.47 3.14
N GLU A 61 18.46 -4.04 4.06
CA GLU A 61 19.92 -4.12 3.96
C GLU A 61 20.38 -4.92 2.74
N ASN A 62 19.76 -6.08 2.49
CA ASN A 62 20.07 -6.89 1.31
C ASN A 62 19.74 -6.14 0.01
N LYS A 63 18.61 -5.41 -0.05
CA LYS A 63 18.26 -4.59 -1.20
C LYS A 63 19.30 -3.49 -1.44
N GLN A 64 19.82 -2.87 -0.39
CA GLN A 64 20.87 -1.85 -0.51
C GLN A 64 22.18 -2.45 -1.04
N LYS A 65 22.64 -3.57 -0.46
CA LYS A 65 23.85 -4.28 -0.94
C LYS A 65 23.77 -4.65 -2.41
N ILE A 66 22.61 -5.12 -2.87
CA ILE A 66 22.38 -5.46 -4.30
C ILE A 66 22.46 -4.20 -5.16
N LYS A 67 21.82 -3.10 -4.74
CA LYS A 67 21.88 -1.82 -5.45
C LYS A 67 23.31 -1.31 -5.57
N ASP A 68 24.07 -1.33 -4.48
CA ASP A 68 25.45 -0.83 -4.45
C ASP A 68 26.35 -1.71 -5.32
N LYS A 69 26.21 -3.05 -5.25
CA LYS A 69 26.94 -3.98 -6.12
C LYS A 69 26.64 -3.73 -7.60
N ASN A 70 25.35 -3.59 -7.95
CA ASN A 70 24.95 -3.33 -9.32
C ASN A 70 25.46 -1.98 -9.81
N PHE A 71 25.40 -0.95 -8.96
CA PHE A 71 25.93 0.38 -9.27
C PHE A 71 27.44 0.35 -9.55
N MET A 72 28.23 -0.30 -8.68
CA MET A 72 29.68 -0.42 -8.86
C MET A 72 30.08 -1.30 -10.05
N SER A 73 29.22 -2.22 -10.49
CA SER A 73 29.47 -3.11 -11.63
C SER A 73 29.05 -2.52 -12.98
N THR A 74 28.31 -1.41 -12.99
CA THR A 74 27.78 -0.77 -14.21
C THR A 74 28.59 0.48 -14.60
N GLN A 75 29.58 0.89 -13.79
CA GLN A 75 30.54 1.96 -14.11
C GLN A 75 31.79 1.44 -14.79
#